data_AF-A0A7S1P1U2-F1
#
_entry.id   AF-A0A7S1P1U2-F1
#
_cell.length_a   1.000
_cell.length_b   1.000
_cell.length_c   1.000
_cell.angle_alpha   90.00
_cell.angle_beta   90.00
_cell.angle_gamma   90.00
#
_symmetry.space_group_name_H-M   'P 1'
#
loop_
_entity.id
_entity.type
_entity.pdbx_description
1 polymer ?
#
loop_
_entity_poly.entity_id
_entity_poly.type
_entity_poly.pdbx_seq_one_letter_code
_entity_poly.pdbx_strand_id
1 'polypeptide(L)'
;MDEAESEFMAFMRQKLEELGIDGDVYAEYVLGIVKDDSLDDDEKLEAVQGSLLAVLEDDSKEALLHSIARDAFDRWRDLDAKQRAKATETKHSRLVDAIKASSAAEGEDRQQSSNGRRGDEDGGHGGGEIDDEDEEERRLKKSVMEQYGMEVSERVERGENGEIYTTQGLTRRGENAGDDGLLRNDNKERVKAVEQMQRDAAKQAHEKEQGRIREQKAREEAKKAKEAQRVAKKERRAGRGLLVKVTA
;
A
#
# COMPACT_ATOMS: atom_id res chain seq x y z
N MET A 1 11.79 -22.02 -15.12
CA MET A 1 12.02 -21.26 -16.36
C MET A 1 10.66 -20.77 -16.80
N ASP A 2 10.50 -19.46 -16.92
CA ASP A 2 9.23 -18.86 -17.33
C ASP A 2 8.90 -19.19 -18.79
N GLU A 3 7.62 -19.17 -19.17
CA GLU A 3 7.19 -19.44 -20.55
C GLU A 3 7.89 -18.51 -21.56
N ALA A 4 8.04 -17.23 -21.20
CA ALA A 4 8.76 -16.22 -21.98
C ALA A 4 10.24 -16.57 -22.14
N GLU A 5 10.91 -17.03 -21.09
CA GLU A 5 12.31 -17.45 -21.14
C GLU A 5 12.49 -18.68 -22.03
N SER A 6 11.59 -19.66 -21.94
CA SER A 6 11.65 -20.86 -22.77
C SER A 6 11.44 -20.55 -24.26
N GLU A 7 10.51 -19.65 -24.58
CA GLU A 7 10.26 -19.21 -25.96
C GLU A 7 11.45 -18.41 -26.51
N PHE A 8 12.05 -17.55 -25.69
CA PHE A 8 13.26 -16.82 -26.04
C PHE A 8 14.45 -17.75 -26.29
N MET A 9 14.69 -18.71 -25.40
CA MET A 9 15.80 -19.66 -25.51
C MET A 9 15.67 -20.54 -26.77
N ALA A 10 14.46 -20.99 -27.11
CA ALA A 10 14.23 -21.73 -28.35
C ALA A 10 14.52 -20.88 -29.60
N PHE A 11 14.11 -19.61 -29.59
CA PHE A 11 14.39 -18.66 -30.67
C PHE A 11 15.90 -18.41 -30.83
N MET A 12 16.60 -18.14 -29.73
CA MET A 12 18.04 -17.85 -29.78
C MET A 12 18.87 -19.06 -30.16
N ARG A 13 18.54 -20.26 -29.67
CA ARG A 13 19.22 -21.50 -30.08
C ARG A 13 19.23 -21.67 -31.58
N GLN A 14 18.08 -21.52 -32.22
CA GLN A 14 17.97 -21.63 -33.68
C GLN A 14 18.87 -20.61 -34.39
N LYS A 15 18.82 -19.33 -33.99
CA LYS A 15 19.62 -18.26 -34.59
C LYS A 15 21.13 -18.46 -34.40
N LEU A 16 21.55 -18.98 -33.25
CA LEU A 16 22.95 -19.23 -32.92
C LEU A 16 23.49 -20.48 -33.64
N GLU A 17 22.69 -21.53 -33.77
CA GLU A 17 23.04 -22.71 -34.54
C GLU A 17 23.28 -22.39 -36.04
N GLU A 18 22.51 -21.46 -36.61
CA GLU A 18 22.72 -20.94 -37.99
C GLU A 18 24.09 -20.22 -38.14
N LEU A 19 24.56 -19.57 -37.07
CA LEU A 19 25.89 -18.98 -37.03
C LEU A 19 27.00 -20.02 -36.83
N GLY A 20 26.67 -21.23 -36.34
CA GLY A 20 27.64 -22.24 -35.91
C GLY A 20 28.12 -22.04 -34.46
N ILE A 21 27.39 -21.26 -33.67
CA ILE A 21 27.66 -21.01 -32.24
C ILE A 21 26.85 -22.01 -31.40
N ASP A 22 27.41 -22.47 -30.28
CA ASP A 22 26.70 -23.33 -29.32
C ASP A 22 25.47 -22.62 -28.73
N GLY A 23 24.29 -22.96 -29.26
CA GLY A 23 23.04 -22.34 -28.86
C GLY A 23 22.66 -22.59 -27.40
N ASP A 24 23.05 -23.73 -26.80
CA ASP A 24 22.65 -24.05 -25.43
C ASP A 24 23.37 -23.15 -24.42
N VAL A 25 24.66 -22.90 -24.64
CA VAL A 25 25.47 -22.04 -23.77
C VAL A 25 25.18 -20.56 -24.03
N TYR A 26 25.23 -20.13 -25.28
CA TYR A 26 25.17 -18.71 -25.61
C TYR A 26 23.75 -18.14 -25.59
N ALA A 27 22.69 -18.95 -25.76
CA ALA A 27 21.33 -18.45 -25.57
C ALA A 27 21.07 -18.04 -24.11
N GLU A 28 21.59 -18.80 -23.13
CA GLU A 28 21.45 -18.47 -21.71
C GLU A 28 22.21 -17.19 -21.36
N TYR A 29 23.41 -17.05 -21.91
CA TYR A 29 24.22 -15.86 -21.72
C TYR A 29 23.57 -14.61 -22.32
N VAL A 30 23.06 -14.70 -23.56
CA VAL A 30 22.32 -13.61 -24.21
C VAL A 30 21.05 -13.28 -23.43
N LEU A 31 20.31 -14.29 -22.93
CA LEU A 31 19.14 -14.08 -22.06
C LEU A 31 19.51 -13.27 -20.81
N GLY A 32 20.66 -13.55 -20.20
CA GLY A 32 21.18 -12.80 -19.06
C GLY A 32 21.38 -11.32 -19.38
N ILE A 33 21.97 -11.00 -20.54
CA ILE A 33 22.21 -9.62 -20.98
C ILE A 33 20.89 -8.88 -21.24
N VAL A 34 19.98 -9.46 -22.02
CA VAL A 34 18.73 -8.75 -22.39
C VAL A 34 17.82 -8.50 -21.19
N LYS A 35 17.92 -9.34 -20.15
CA LYS A 35 17.22 -9.20 -18.87
C LYS A 35 17.85 -8.21 -17.91
N ASP A 36 19.07 -7.76 -18.15
CA ASP A 36 19.78 -6.90 -17.22
C ASP A 36 19.16 -5.49 -17.26
N ASP A 37 18.37 -5.15 -16.24
CA ASP A 37 17.75 -3.81 -16.13
C ASP A 37 18.76 -2.70 -15.79
N SER A 38 20.03 -3.04 -15.51
CA SER A 38 21.09 -2.05 -15.27
C SER A 38 21.73 -1.51 -16.54
N LEU A 39 21.59 -2.22 -17.66
CA LEU A 39 22.07 -1.82 -18.97
C LEU A 39 20.98 -1.08 -19.76
N ASP A 40 21.36 -0.03 -20.45
CA ASP A 40 20.47 0.59 -21.44
C ASP A 40 20.38 -0.23 -22.74
N ASP A 41 19.44 0.13 -23.61
CA ASP A 41 19.15 -0.61 -24.84
C ASP A 41 20.38 -0.69 -25.78
N ASP A 42 21.18 0.36 -25.85
CA ASP A 42 22.37 0.40 -26.70
C ASP A 42 23.50 -0.44 -26.08
N GLU A 43 23.71 -0.33 -24.76
CA GLU A 43 24.65 -1.15 -24.01
C GLU A 43 24.33 -2.65 -24.13
N LYS A 44 23.05 -3.03 -24.10
CA LYS A 44 22.61 -4.42 -24.32
C LYS A 44 22.96 -4.92 -25.71
N LEU A 45 22.71 -4.10 -26.73
CA LEU A 45 23.01 -4.46 -28.12
C LEU A 45 24.53 -4.64 -28.30
N GLU A 46 25.33 -3.73 -27.78
CA GLU A 46 26.80 -3.82 -27.81
C GLU A 46 27.31 -5.05 -27.04
N ALA A 47 26.79 -5.30 -25.84
CA ALA A 47 27.18 -6.45 -25.03
C ALA A 47 26.87 -7.78 -25.72
N VAL A 48 25.69 -7.94 -26.32
CA VAL A 48 25.34 -9.14 -27.09
C VAL A 48 26.24 -9.29 -28.31
N GLN A 49 26.44 -8.22 -29.10
CA GLN A 49 27.30 -8.25 -30.28
C GLN A 49 28.74 -8.62 -29.92
N GLY A 50 29.33 -7.95 -28.93
CA GLY A 50 30.71 -8.20 -28.51
C GLY A 50 30.91 -9.62 -27.98
N SER A 51 29.92 -10.15 -27.27
CA SER A 51 29.98 -11.50 -26.72
C SER A 51 29.88 -12.57 -27.81
N LEU A 52 29.00 -12.36 -28.80
CA LEU A 52 28.88 -13.28 -29.94
C LEU A 52 30.04 -13.15 -30.92
N LEU A 53 30.62 -11.95 -31.08
CA LEU A 53 31.79 -11.72 -31.91
C LEU A 53 33.02 -12.47 -31.38
N ALA A 54 33.21 -12.50 -30.06
CA ALA A 54 34.34 -13.18 -29.44
C ALA A 54 34.37 -14.71 -29.68
N VAL A 55 33.25 -15.29 -30.12
CA VAL A 55 33.04 -16.74 -30.22
C VAL A 55 32.65 -17.16 -31.63
N LEU A 56 32.45 -16.19 -32.53
CA LEU A 56 32.18 -16.43 -33.93
C LEU A 56 33.49 -16.88 -34.61
N GLU A 57 33.49 -18.08 -35.18
CA GLU A 57 34.65 -18.61 -35.92
C GLU A 57 34.69 -18.15 -37.37
N ASP A 58 33.55 -17.72 -37.92
CA ASP A 58 33.39 -17.33 -39.33
C ASP A 58 33.20 -15.81 -39.46
N ASP A 59 34.30 -15.10 -39.72
CA ASP A 59 34.34 -13.64 -39.92
C ASP A 59 33.37 -13.15 -41.01
N SER A 60 33.00 -14.01 -41.98
CA SER A 60 32.04 -13.61 -43.03
C SER A 60 30.62 -13.35 -42.50
N LYS A 61 30.31 -13.87 -41.30
CA LYS A 61 29.01 -13.72 -40.63
C LYS A 61 28.99 -12.59 -39.61
N GLU A 62 30.08 -11.86 -39.40
CA GLU A 62 30.16 -10.74 -38.45
C GLU A 62 29.05 -9.70 -38.71
N ALA A 63 28.77 -9.40 -39.97
CA ALA A 63 27.73 -8.46 -40.37
C ALA A 63 26.31 -8.86 -39.90
N LEU A 64 26.07 -10.14 -39.61
CA LEU A 64 24.78 -10.65 -39.12
C LEU A 64 24.60 -10.43 -37.63
N LEU A 65 25.68 -10.24 -36.86
CA LEU A 65 25.62 -10.10 -35.40
C LEU A 65 24.79 -8.90 -34.96
N HIS A 66 24.87 -7.79 -35.70
CA HIS A 66 24.05 -6.62 -35.42
C HIS A 66 22.55 -6.93 -35.52
N SER A 67 22.14 -7.63 -36.59
CA SER A 67 20.75 -8.04 -36.77
C SER A 67 20.28 -9.04 -35.72
N ILE A 68 21.15 -9.97 -35.31
CA ILE A 68 20.81 -10.99 -34.31
C ILE A 68 20.68 -10.38 -32.92
N ALA A 69 21.56 -9.44 -32.55
CA ALA A 69 21.43 -8.71 -31.30
C ALA A 69 20.15 -7.87 -31.24
N ARG A 70 19.81 -7.21 -32.35
CA ARG A 70 18.55 -6.47 -32.50
C ARG A 70 17.34 -7.38 -32.34
N ASP A 71 17.33 -8.49 -33.07
CA ASP A 71 16.29 -9.51 -33.02
C ASP A 71 16.12 -10.07 -31.61
N ALA A 72 17.23 -10.36 -30.90
CA ALA A 72 17.20 -10.82 -29.51
C ALA A 72 16.53 -9.78 -28.60
N PHE A 73 16.92 -8.52 -28.69
CA PHE A 73 16.37 -7.46 -27.86
C PHE A 73 14.87 -7.23 -28.13
N ASP A 74 14.48 -7.08 -29.40
CA ASP A 74 13.07 -6.88 -29.78
C ASP A 74 12.22 -8.09 -29.38
N ARG A 75 12.73 -9.32 -29.57
CA ARG A 75 12.03 -10.55 -29.18
C ARG A 75 11.82 -10.64 -27.68
N TRP A 76 12.84 -10.33 -26.88
CA TRP A 76 12.70 -10.35 -25.42
C TRP A 76 11.69 -9.30 -24.94
N ARG A 77 11.74 -8.08 -25.48
CA ARG A 77 10.79 -7.01 -25.14
C ARG A 77 9.35 -7.42 -25.43
N ASP A 78 9.10 -8.06 -26.56
CA ASP A 78 7.76 -8.55 -26.91
C ASP A 78 7.27 -9.65 -25.96
N LEU A 79 8.17 -10.55 -25.54
CA LEU A 79 7.84 -11.64 -24.62
C LEU A 79 7.59 -11.12 -23.19
N ASP A 80 8.43 -10.21 -22.69
CA ASP A 80 8.24 -9.55 -21.39
C ASP A 80 6.93 -8.73 -21.38
N ALA A 81 6.64 -7.98 -22.45
CA ALA A 81 5.39 -7.24 -22.58
C ALA A 81 4.16 -8.18 -22.54
N LYS A 82 4.21 -9.31 -23.25
CA LYS A 82 3.14 -10.33 -23.22
C LYS A 82 2.99 -10.95 -21.83
N GLN A 83 4.10 -11.28 -21.16
CA GLN A 83 4.08 -11.84 -19.81
C GLN A 83 3.46 -10.87 -18.81
N ARG A 84 3.83 -9.58 -18.88
CA ARG A 84 3.25 -8.51 -18.05
C ARG A 84 1.77 -8.32 -18.33
N ALA A 85 1.35 -8.34 -19.60
CA ALA A 85 -0.06 -8.24 -19.98
C ALA A 85 -0.88 -9.40 -19.39
N LYS A 86 -0.43 -10.65 -19.55
CA LYS A 86 -1.06 -11.84 -18.93
C LYS A 86 -1.13 -11.70 -17.40
N ALA A 87 -0.06 -11.20 -16.77
CA ALA A 87 -0.02 -10.98 -15.33
C ALA A 87 -1.02 -9.88 -14.87
N THR A 88 -1.22 -8.83 -15.66
CA THR A 88 -2.23 -7.80 -15.36
C THR A 88 -3.66 -8.32 -15.55
N GLU A 89 -3.90 -9.11 -16.60
CA GLU A 89 -5.22 -9.70 -16.88
C GLU A 89 -5.63 -10.67 -15.78
N THR A 90 -4.72 -11.55 -15.35
CA THR A 90 -4.98 -12.48 -14.24
C THR A 90 -5.22 -11.76 -12.92
N LYS A 91 -4.49 -10.68 -12.62
CA LYS A 91 -4.76 -9.82 -11.46
C LYS A 91 -6.14 -9.17 -11.56
N HIS A 92 -6.51 -8.64 -12.72
CA HIS A 92 -7.83 -8.04 -12.94
C HIS A 92 -8.95 -9.07 -12.74
N SER A 93 -8.83 -10.27 -13.32
CA SER A 93 -9.81 -11.35 -13.12
C SER A 93 -9.96 -11.71 -11.64
N ARG A 94 -8.85 -11.88 -10.91
CA ARG A 94 -8.89 -12.21 -9.48
C ARG A 94 -9.56 -11.13 -8.64
N LEU A 95 -9.32 -9.85 -8.96
CA LEU A 95 -9.99 -8.74 -8.28
C LEU A 95 -11.50 -8.73 -8.57
N VAL A 96 -11.91 -8.98 -9.81
CA VAL A 96 -13.33 -9.08 -10.18
C VAL A 96 -14.01 -10.23 -9.43
N ASP A 97 -13.37 -11.39 -9.36
CA ASP A 97 -13.91 -12.55 -8.65
C ASP A 97 -14.00 -12.31 -7.15
N ALA A 98 -13.00 -11.64 -6.55
CA ALA A 98 -13.03 -11.25 -5.14
C ALA A 98 -14.17 -10.26 -4.83
N ILE A 99 -14.39 -9.26 -5.70
CA ILE A 99 -15.50 -8.29 -5.55
C ILE A 99 -16.86 -8.99 -5.64
N LYS A 100 -17.03 -9.95 -6.56
CA LYS A 100 -18.26 -10.74 -6.66
C LYS A 100 -18.48 -11.62 -5.43
N ALA A 101 -17.42 -12.21 -4.88
CA ALA A 101 -17.51 -13.03 -3.68
C ALA A 101 -17.89 -12.20 -2.45
N SER A 102 -17.33 -11.00 -2.29
CA SER A 102 -17.69 -10.10 -1.18
C SER A 102 -19.12 -9.58 -1.29
N SER A 103 -19.61 -9.26 -2.50
CA SER A 103 -20.98 -8.78 -2.68
C SER A 103 -22.03 -9.88 -2.49
N ALA A 104 -21.70 -11.14 -2.78
CA ALA A 104 -22.56 -12.28 -2.50
C ALA A 104 -22.70 -12.55 -0.99
N ALA A 105 -21.61 -12.46 -0.22
CA ALA A 105 -21.62 -12.66 1.23
C ALA A 105 -22.42 -11.58 1.99
N GLU A 106 -22.36 -10.32 1.56
CA GLU A 106 -23.17 -9.23 2.12
C GLU A 106 -24.68 -9.36 1.82
N GLY A 107 -25.03 -10.07 0.74
CA GLY A 107 -26.43 -10.36 0.38
C GLY A 107 -27.10 -11.38 1.29
N GLU A 108 -26.35 -12.40 1.73
CA GLU A 108 -26.87 -13.48 2.59
C GLU A 108 -27.10 -13.02 4.04
N ASP A 109 -26.22 -12.17 4.58
CA ASP A 109 -26.35 -11.62 5.94
C ASP A 109 -27.56 -10.67 6.09
N ARG A 110 -27.91 -9.94 5.00
CA ARG A 110 -29.10 -9.08 4.96
C ARG A 110 -30.42 -9.85 4.85
N GLN A 111 -30.43 -11.02 4.20
CA GLN A 111 -31.65 -11.83 4.07
C GLN A 111 -32.00 -12.58 5.36
N GLN A 112 -31.03 -13.00 6.18
CA GLN A 112 -31.34 -13.63 7.46
C GLN A 112 -31.87 -12.66 8.53
N SER A 113 -31.42 -11.39 8.53
CA SER A 113 -31.89 -10.39 9.51
C SER A 113 -33.32 -9.88 9.25
N SER A 114 -33.82 -9.96 8.01
CA SER A 114 -35.18 -9.50 7.66
C SER A 114 -36.28 -10.53 7.91
N ASN A 115 -35.95 -11.79 8.21
CA ASN A 115 -36.94 -12.85 8.41
C ASN A 115 -37.33 -13.07 9.89
N GLY A 116 -36.77 -12.29 10.83
CA GLY A 116 -36.96 -12.45 12.29
C GLY A 116 -37.92 -11.47 12.97
N ARG A 117 -38.53 -10.51 12.26
CA ARG A 117 -39.43 -9.51 12.87
C ARG A 117 -40.79 -9.44 12.14
N ARG A 118 -41.58 -10.49 12.29
CA ARG A 118 -43.04 -10.43 12.14
C ARG A 118 -43.66 -11.19 13.31
N GLY A 119 -43.95 -10.46 14.38
CA GLY A 119 -44.64 -10.94 15.56
C GLY A 119 -44.86 -9.78 16.52
N ASP A 120 -46.13 -9.45 16.72
CA ASP A 120 -46.73 -8.62 17.77
C ASP A 120 -46.58 -7.09 17.71
N GLU A 121 -47.64 -6.48 17.17
CA GLU A 121 -48.21 -5.23 17.65
C GLU A 121 -48.84 -5.46 19.04
N ASP A 122 -48.33 -4.83 20.11
CA ASP A 122 -49.19 -4.29 21.18
C ASP A 122 -48.41 -3.28 22.04
N GLY A 123 -49.13 -2.30 22.57
CA GLY A 123 -48.62 -1.02 23.07
C GLY A 123 -47.82 -1.03 24.38
N GLY A 124 -47.26 0.14 24.71
CA GLY A 124 -46.72 0.39 26.05
C GLY A 124 -45.67 1.51 26.11
N HIS A 125 -46.10 2.72 26.45
CA HIS A 125 -45.22 3.76 26.98
C HIS A 125 -44.55 3.29 28.29
N GLY A 126 -43.24 3.51 28.43
CA GLY A 126 -42.54 3.37 29.70
C GLY A 126 -41.11 3.88 29.60
N GLY A 127 -40.82 5.01 30.26
CA GLY A 127 -39.48 5.55 30.38
C GLY A 127 -38.61 4.71 31.33
N GLY A 128 -37.31 4.67 31.05
CA GLY A 128 -36.30 4.05 31.90
C GLY A 128 -34.90 4.35 31.37
N GLU A 129 -34.06 4.88 32.26
CA GLU A 129 -32.59 5.00 32.29
C GLU A 129 -31.78 5.20 31.00
N ILE A 130 -31.07 6.33 30.96
CA ILE A 130 -29.99 6.63 30.01
C ILE A 130 -28.73 5.97 30.57
N ASP A 131 -28.33 4.85 29.99
CA ASP A 131 -27.01 4.23 30.21
C ASP A 131 -25.95 5.03 29.43
N ASP A 132 -24.82 5.35 30.08
CA ASP A 132 -23.71 6.12 29.49
C ASP A 132 -23.04 5.45 28.26
N GLU A 133 -23.42 4.21 27.94
CA GLU A 133 -23.02 3.50 26.70
C GLU A 133 -23.68 4.09 25.43
N ASP A 134 -24.80 4.80 25.56
CA ASP A 134 -25.51 5.43 24.44
C ASP A 134 -24.75 6.65 23.87
N GLU A 135 -23.89 7.30 24.63
CA GLU A 135 -23.26 8.56 24.19
C GLU A 135 -22.12 8.33 23.19
N GLU A 136 -21.32 7.28 23.43
CA GLU A 136 -20.28 6.85 22.48
C GLU A 136 -20.91 6.24 21.23
N GLU A 137 -21.96 5.43 21.38
CA GLU A 137 -22.68 4.88 20.24
C GLU A 137 -23.38 5.98 19.43
N ARG A 138 -23.94 7.01 20.09
CA ARG A 138 -24.53 8.16 19.41
C ARG A 138 -23.49 9.04 18.73
N ARG A 139 -22.29 9.19 19.30
CA ARG A 139 -21.16 9.89 18.66
C ARG A 139 -20.64 9.10 17.47
N LEU A 140 -20.52 7.78 17.59
CA LEU A 140 -20.09 6.91 16.51
C LEU A 140 -21.13 6.88 15.40
N LYS A 141 -22.42 6.73 15.73
CA LYS A 141 -23.54 6.82 14.80
C LYS A 141 -23.61 8.19 14.13
N LYS A 142 -23.40 9.27 14.87
CA LYS A 142 -23.33 10.63 14.30
C LYS A 142 -22.11 10.78 13.37
N SER A 143 -20.95 10.27 13.75
CA SER A 143 -19.73 10.31 12.94
C SER A 143 -19.86 9.47 11.67
N VAL A 144 -20.48 8.29 11.76
CA VAL A 144 -20.74 7.41 10.61
C VAL A 144 -21.81 8.04 9.70
N MET A 145 -22.84 8.65 10.30
CA MET A 145 -23.88 9.38 9.56
C MET A 145 -23.35 10.68 8.94
N GLU A 146 -22.35 11.32 9.52
CA GLU A 146 -21.66 12.47 8.92
C GLU A 146 -20.71 12.05 7.80
N GLN A 147 -20.03 10.90 7.97
CA GLN A 147 -19.07 10.38 6.98
C GLN A 147 -19.75 9.71 5.78
N TYR A 148 -20.93 9.13 5.95
CA TYR A 148 -21.63 8.34 4.92
C TYR A 148 -23.10 8.73 4.68
N GLY A 149 -23.66 9.64 5.46
CA GLY A 149 -25.04 10.11 5.29
C GLY A 149 -25.16 11.11 4.15
N MET A 150 -25.29 10.61 2.93
CA MET A 150 -25.84 11.40 1.84
C MET A 150 -27.36 11.51 2.06
N GLU A 151 -27.83 12.63 2.61
CA GLU A 151 -29.26 12.93 2.63
C GLU A 151 -29.75 13.18 1.20
N VAL A 152 -30.32 12.15 0.58
CA VAL A 152 -31.07 12.30 -0.67
C VAL A 152 -32.42 12.92 -0.30
N SER A 153 -32.50 14.24 -0.39
CA SER A 153 -33.76 14.96 -0.26
C SER A 153 -34.59 14.75 -1.54
N GLU A 154 -35.41 13.71 -1.57
CA GLU A 154 -36.34 13.49 -2.66
C GLU A 154 -37.56 14.41 -2.49
N ARG A 155 -37.60 15.47 -3.29
CA ARG A 155 -38.77 16.35 -3.39
C ARG A 155 -39.63 15.83 -4.55
N VAL A 156 -40.79 15.29 -4.20
CA VAL A 156 -41.79 14.83 -5.17
C VAL A 156 -42.75 15.97 -5.45
N GLU A 157 -42.70 16.54 -6.66
CA GLU A 157 -43.69 17.53 -7.11
C GLU A 157 -44.67 16.90 -8.09
N ARG A 158 -45.96 17.16 -7.88
CA ARG A 158 -47.06 16.69 -8.72
C ARG A 158 -47.43 17.77 -9.72
N GLY A 159 -47.27 17.48 -11.00
CA GLY A 159 -47.71 18.35 -12.08
C GLY A 159 -49.22 18.44 -12.20
N GLU A 160 -49.71 19.51 -12.85
CA GLU A 160 -51.13 19.82 -13.04
C GLU A 160 -51.89 18.80 -13.92
N ASN A 161 -51.16 17.91 -14.58
CA ASN A 161 -51.64 16.78 -15.38
C ASN A 161 -51.57 15.42 -14.63
N GLY A 162 -51.20 15.42 -13.35
CA GLY A 162 -51.11 14.21 -12.53
C GLY A 162 -49.81 13.42 -12.68
N GLU A 163 -48.83 13.91 -13.42
CA GLU A 163 -47.51 13.29 -13.54
C GLU A 163 -46.64 13.59 -12.32
N ILE A 164 -45.95 12.56 -11.84
CA ILE A 164 -45.04 12.63 -10.69
C ILE A 164 -43.62 12.82 -11.21
N TYR A 165 -43.00 13.95 -10.90
CA TYR A 165 -41.62 14.24 -11.27
C TYR A 165 -40.72 14.07 -10.05
N THR A 166 -39.68 13.23 -10.19
CA THR A 166 -38.62 13.05 -9.20
C THR A 166 -37.35 13.72 -9.71
N THR A 167 -37.02 14.88 -9.15
CA THR A 167 -35.75 15.57 -9.43
C THR A 167 -34.77 15.26 -8.30
N GLN A 168 -33.79 14.38 -8.55
CA GLN A 168 -32.65 14.20 -7.65
C GLN A 168 -31.73 15.42 -7.77
N GLY A 169 -32.00 16.44 -6.97
CA GLY A 169 -31.13 17.59 -6.81
C GLY A 169 -30.18 17.37 -5.63
N LEU A 170 -28.90 17.06 -5.89
CA LEU A 170 -27.85 17.30 -4.91
C LEU A 170 -27.68 18.82 -4.78
N THR A 171 -28.44 19.46 -3.89
CA THR A 171 -28.22 20.87 -3.60
C THR A 171 -27.03 21.03 -2.67
N ARG A 172 -25.80 20.98 -3.21
CA ARG A 172 -24.73 21.81 -2.64
C ARG A 172 -24.95 23.22 -3.16
N ARG A 173 -25.50 24.07 -2.29
CA ARG A 173 -25.39 25.52 -2.44
C ARG A 173 -23.90 25.86 -2.42
N GLY A 174 -23.37 26.24 -3.58
CA GLY A 174 -22.00 26.69 -3.76
C GLY A 174 -21.68 26.70 -5.24
N GLU A 175 -21.81 27.87 -5.86
CA GLU A 175 -21.32 28.16 -7.20
C GLU A 175 -19.86 27.69 -7.35
N ASN A 176 -19.66 26.61 -8.10
CA ASN A 176 -18.50 26.31 -8.94
C ASN A 176 -18.68 24.90 -9.52
N ALA A 177 -19.52 24.81 -10.55
CA ALA A 177 -19.57 23.66 -11.45
C ALA A 177 -18.32 23.70 -12.33
N GLY A 178 -17.19 23.26 -11.77
CA GLY A 178 -15.92 23.23 -12.46
C GLY A 178 -15.03 22.16 -11.86
N ASP A 179 -14.90 21.07 -12.60
CA ASP A 179 -13.88 20.02 -12.42
C ASP A 179 -14.14 19.06 -11.25
N ASP A 180 -14.90 17.99 -11.52
CA ASP A 180 -15.18 16.88 -10.59
C ASP A 180 -13.91 16.07 -10.19
N GLY A 181 -12.70 16.53 -10.51
CA GLY A 181 -11.43 15.92 -10.08
C GLY A 181 -11.14 14.53 -10.68
N LEU A 182 -12.16 13.88 -11.25
CA LEU A 182 -12.13 12.55 -11.87
C LEU A 182 -11.16 12.46 -13.06
N LEU A 183 -10.74 13.60 -13.61
CA LEU A 183 -9.80 13.70 -14.74
C LEU A 183 -8.41 14.19 -14.32
N ARG A 184 -8.18 14.52 -13.03
CA ARG A 184 -6.87 14.95 -12.55
C ARG A 184 -6.03 13.74 -12.17
N ASN A 185 -4.77 13.74 -12.61
CA ASN A 185 -3.81 12.71 -12.24
C ASN A 185 -3.26 13.00 -10.84
N ASP A 186 -3.97 12.50 -9.84
CA ASP A 186 -3.66 12.72 -8.43
C ASP A 186 -2.52 11.82 -7.93
N ASN A 187 -1.91 11.00 -8.79
CA ASN A 187 -0.85 10.08 -8.36
C ASN A 187 0.34 10.85 -7.78
N LYS A 188 0.69 12.00 -8.37
CA LYS A 188 1.77 12.85 -7.86
C LYS A 188 1.44 13.47 -6.50
N GLU A 189 0.19 13.84 -6.27
CA GLU A 189 -0.26 14.42 -5.00
C GLU A 189 -0.40 13.35 -3.91
N ARG A 190 -0.94 12.19 -4.25
CA ARG A 190 -1.02 11.03 -3.35
C ARG A 190 0.36 10.55 -2.91
N VAL A 191 1.33 10.44 -3.83
CA VAL A 191 2.71 10.07 -3.47
C VAL A 191 3.33 11.11 -2.55
N LYS A 192 3.17 12.40 -2.84
CA LYS A 192 3.64 13.48 -1.96
C LYS A 192 2.99 13.45 -0.58
N ALA A 193 1.68 13.21 -0.51
CA ALA A 193 0.95 13.12 0.75
C ALA A 193 1.42 11.94 1.60
N VAL A 194 1.65 10.77 0.97
CA VAL A 194 2.19 9.59 1.65
C VAL A 194 3.61 9.83 2.15
N GLU A 195 4.50 10.40 1.33
CA GLU A 195 5.85 10.75 1.77
C GLU A 195 5.86 11.76 2.92
N GLN A 196 4.99 12.77 2.86
CA GLN A 196 4.90 13.78 3.91
C GLN A 196 4.38 13.18 5.21
N MET A 197 3.36 12.31 5.13
CA MET A 197 2.86 11.57 6.29
C MET A 197 3.94 10.67 6.90
N GLN A 198 4.77 10.00 6.08
CA GLN A 198 5.90 9.21 6.57
C GLN A 198 6.98 10.06 7.25
N ARG A 199 7.33 11.22 6.68
CA ARG A 199 8.30 12.14 7.29
C ARG A 199 7.80 12.67 8.64
N ASP A 200 6.52 13.02 8.72
CA ASP A 200 5.93 13.55 9.95
C ASP A 200 5.78 12.45 11.01
N ALA A 201 5.41 11.22 10.61
CA ALA A 201 5.41 10.06 11.50
C ALA A 201 6.83 9.74 12.03
N ALA A 202 7.86 9.80 11.19
CA ALA A 202 9.24 9.59 11.61
C ALA A 202 9.73 10.67 12.58
N LYS A 203 9.39 11.95 12.35
CA LYS A 203 9.69 13.05 13.29
C LYS A 203 8.99 12.85 14.63
N GLN A 204 7.70 12.50 14.62
CA GLN A 204 6.96 12.24 15.85
C GLN A 204 7.49 11.03 16.61
N ALA A 205 7.91 9.97 15.92
CA ALA A 205 8.52 8.80 16.54
C ALA A 205 9.86 9.15 17.20
N HIS A 206 10.71 9.91 16.50
CA HIS A 206 11.99 10.38 17.04
C HIS A 206 11.81 11.32 18.25
N GLU A 207 10.82 12.20 18.20
CA GLU A 207 10.50 13.10 19.33
C GLU A 207 10.00 12.32 20.57
N LYS A 208 9.13 11.32 20.37
CA LYS A 208 8.68 10.42 21.44
C LYS A 208 9.83 9.64 22.05
N GLU A 209 10.76 9.14 21.24
CA GLU A 209 11.94 8.41 21.72
C GLU A 209 12.89 9.31 22.51
N GLN A 210 13.15 10.53 22.02
CA GLN A 210 13.90 11.55 22.77
C GLN A 210 13.24 11.87 24.12
N GLY A 211 11.91 11.95 24.16
CA GLY A 211 11.14 12.12 25.39
C GLY A 211 11.36 10.97 26.38
N ARG A 212 11.26 9.72 25.91
CA ARG A 212 11.50 8.52 26.74
C ARG A 212 12.92 8.49 27.29
N ILE A 213 13.93 8.81 26.48
CA ILE A 213 15.34 8.84 26.91
C ILE A 213 15.54 9.91 28.00
N ARG A 214 14.98 11.11 27.82
CA ARG A 214 15.06 12.20 28.82
C ARG A 214 14.37 11.81 30.12
N GLU A 215 13.20 11.19 30.05
CA GLU A 215 12.45 10.74 31.22
C GLU A 215 13.19 9.63 31.99
N GLN A 216 13.76 8.65 31.28
CA GLN A 216 14.56 7.59 31.88
C GLN A 216 15.78 8.18 32.61
N LYS A 217 16.51 9.10 31.96
CA LYS A 217 17.66 9.76 32.58
C LYS A 217 17.27 10.56 33.83
N ALA A 218 16.18 11.33 33.78
CA ALA A 218 15.68 12.07 34.93
C ALA A 218 15.27 11.13 36.09
N ARG A 219 14.67 9.97 35.77
CA ARG A 219 14.28 8.96 36.77
C ARG A 219 15.49 8.31 37.43
N GLU A 220 16.56 8.07 36.69
CA GLU A 220 17.82 7.55 37.24
C GLU A 220 18.52 8.57 38.14
N GLU A 221 18.58 9.83 37.71
CA GLU A 221 19.16 10.92 38.52
C GLU A 221 18.36 11.12 39.83
N ALA A 222 17.03 11.06 39.77
CA ALA A 222 16.18 11.12 40.96
C ALA A 222 16.40 9.94 41.92
N LYS A 223 16.63 8.72 41.39
CA LYS A 223 16.98 7.55 42.22
C LYS A 223 18.34 7.74 42.89
N LYS A 224 19.36 8.16 42.14
CA LYS A 224 20.71 8.45 42.68
C LYS A 224 20.68 9.54 43.75
N ALA A 225 19.92 10.61 43.54
CA ALA A 225 19.76 11.69 44.52
C ALA A 225 19.07 11.21 45.82
N LYS A 226 18.00 10.40 45.70
CA LYS A 226 17.33 9.80 46.87
C LYS A 226 18.27 8.86 47.63
N GLU A 227 19.09 8.08 46.93
CA GLU A 227 20.08 7.22 47.56
C GLU A 227 21.18 8.02 48.27
N ALA A 228 21.72 9.06 47.63
CA ALA A 228 22.69 9.97 48.24
C ALA A 228 22.13 10.65 49.50
N GLN A 229 20.87 11.10 49.48
CA GLN A 229 20.21 11.64 50.67
C GLN A 229 20.04 10.60 51.77
N ARG A 230 19.73 9.35 51.44
CA ARG A 230 19.63 8.25 52.43
C ARG A 230 20.99 7.95 53.06
N VAL A 231 22.07 7.94 52.28
CA VAL A 231 23.44 7.75 52.77
C VAL A 231 23.84 8.92 53.68
N ALA A 232 23.69 10.17 53.22
CA ALA A 232 24.00 11.36 54.03
C ALA A 232 23.19 11.43 55.34
N LYS A 233 21.92 11.00 55.32
CA LYS A 233 21.09 10.93 56.55
C LYS A 233 21.57 9.83 57.50
N LYS A 234 22.02 8.68 56.99
CA LYS A 234 22.64 7.62 57.81
C LYS A 234 23.95 8.10 58.44
N GLU A 235 24.81 8.77 57.67
CA GLU A 235 26.08 9.32 58.17
C GLU A 235 25.86 10.41 59.23
N ARG A 236 24.93 11.35 59.01
CA ARG A 236 24.57 12.37 60.02
C ARG A 236 24.03 11.75 61.31
N ARG A 237 23.27 10.65 61.22
CA ARG A 237 22.74 9.93 62.39
C ARG A 237 23.84 9.17 63.13
N ALA A 238 24.78 8.55 62.40
CA ALA A 238 25.96 7.90 62.97
C ALA A 238 26.89 8.91 63.66
N GLY A 239 27.15 10.06 63.03
CA GLY A 239 27.95 11.15 63.61
C GLY A 239 27.34 11.79 64.85
N ARG A 240 26.01 11.98 64.91
CA ARG A 240 25.32 12.44 66.13
C ARG A 240 25.33 11.40 67.25
N GLY A 241 25.25 10.11 66.92
CA GLY A 241 25.34 9.02 67.90
C GLY A 241 26.72 8.92 68.57
N LEU A 242 27.78 9.33 67.86
CA LEU A 242 29.13 9.42 68.42
C LEU A 242 29.30 10.64 69.34
N LEU A 243 28.71 11.79 69.02
CA LEU A 243 28.84 13.00 69.86
C LEU A 243 28.12 12.86 71.22
N VAL A 244 26.97 12.17 71.28
CA VAL A 244 26.21 11.97 72.53
C VAL A 244 26.91 11.01 73.50
N LYS A 245 27.81 10.14 73.02
CA LYS A 245 28.60 9.23 73.87
C LYS A 245 29.88 9.85 74.45
N VAL A 246 30.22 11.07 74.07
CA VAL A 246 31.44 11.77 74.54
C VAL A 246 31.13 12.79 75.66
N THR A 247 29.86 13.00 75.99
CA THR A 247 29.44 13.97 77.03
C THR A 247 28.51 13.37 78.09
N ALA A 248 28.74 12.13 78.51
CA ALA A 248 28.08 11.50 79.67
C ALA A 248 29.12 10.94 80.63
#